data_AF-A0A2V5Q7J2-F1
#
_entry.id   AF-A0A2V5Q7J2-F1
#
_cell.length_a   1.000
_cell.length_b   1.000
_cell.length_c   1.000
_cell.angle_alpha   90.00
_cell.angle_beta   90.00
_cell.angle_gamma   90.00
#
_symmetry.space_group_name_H-M   'P 1'
#
loop_
_entity.id
_entity.type
_entity.pdbx_description
1 polymer ?
#
loop_
_entity_poly.entity_id
_entity_poly.type
_entity_poly.pdbx_seq_one_letter_code
_entity_poly.pdbx_strand_id
1 'polypeptide(L)' 'FAATATNERALLGFCSEVSLADLANILAKTPIAADLRIQRALNFDGGSSSAFWFARENGSVFSIPEQKPVRDFVALVPK' A
#
# COMPACT_ATOMS: atom_id res chain seq x y z
N PHE A 1 0.94 -1.15 -3.73
CA PHE A 1 1.72 -0.01 -4.22
C PHE A 1 2.60 0.55 -3.11
N ALA A 2 3.67 1.26 -3.47
CA ALA A 2 4.44 2.10 -2.56
C ALA A 2 4.29 3.57 -2.96
N ALA A 3 4.33 4.48 -1.99
CA ALA A 3 4.21 5.91 -2.27
C ALA A 3 5.06 6.76 -1.33
N THR A 4 5.42 7.94 -1.81
CA THR A 4 5.96 9.04 -1.02
C THR A 4 4.94 10.16 -0.96
N ALA A 5 4.82 10.77 0.21
CA ALA A 5 3.89 11.84 0.49
C ALA A 5 4.61 13.07 1.04
N THR A 6 3.85 14.16 1.24
CA THR A 6 4.30 15.32 1.99
C THR A 6 4.86 14.95 3.36
N ASN A 7 5.68 15.84 3.93
CA ASN A 7 6.30 15.68 5.26
C ASN A 7 7.20 14.43 5.37
N GLU A 8 7.92 14.10 4.30
CA GLU A 8 8.90 13.00 4.23
C GLU A 8 8.34 11.62 4.61
N ARG A 9 7.03 11.42 4.42
CA ARG A 9 6.38 10.16 4.75
C ARG A 9 6.40 9.19 3.57
N ALA A 10 6.65 7.93 3.87
CA ALA A 10 6.48 6.81 2.95
C ALA A 10 5.27 5.96 3.37
N LEU A 11 4.64 5.31 2.39
CA LEU A 11 3.44 4.50 2.57
C LEU A 11 3.56 3.22 1.77
N LEU A 12 3.03 2.13 2.33
CA LEU A 12 2.64 0.94 1.59
C LEU A 12 1.11 0.85 1.61
N GLY A 13 0.52 0.52 0.47
CA GLY A 13 -0.93 0.41 0.36
C GLY A 13 -1.36 -0.74 -0.53
N PHE A 14 -2.55 -1.24 -0.22
CA PHE A 14 -3.25 -2.27 -0.96
C PHE A 14 -4.56 -1.68 -1.50
N CYS A 15 -4.89 -2.00 -2.75
CA CYS A 15 -6.15 -1.63 -3.36
C CYS A 15 -6.58 -2.76 -4.30
N SER A 16 -7.81 -3.22 -4.15
CA SER A 16 -8.42 -4.28 -4.95
C SER A 16 -9.55 -3.71 -5.81
N GLU A 17 -9.91 -4.45 -6.86
CA GLU A 17 -11.11 -4.19 -7.68
C GLU A 17 -11.10 -2.83 -8.42
N VAL A 18 -9.92 -2.29 -8.73
CA VAL A 18 -9.76 -1.04 -9.48
C VAL A 18 -8.76 -1.20 -10.63
N SER A 19 -8.93 -0.41 -11.70
CA SER A 19 -7.89 -0.27 -12.72
C SER A 19 -6.71 0.57 -12.20
N LEU A 20 -5.58 0.55 -12.90
CA LEU A 20 -4.46 1.44 -12.57
C LEU A 20 -4.81 2.93 -12.73
N ALA A 21 -5.67 3.26 -13.70
CA ALA A 21 -6.15 4.62 -13.89
C ALA A 21 -7.03 5.07 -12.72
N ASP A 22 -7.90 4.18 -12.23
CA ASP A 22 -8.72 4.43 -11.05
C ASP A 22 -7.87 4.56 -9.79
N LEU A 23 -6.88 3.67 -9.61
CA LEU A 23 -5.91 3.79 -8.52
C LEU A 23 -5.18 5.13 -8.55
N ALA A 24 -4.69 5.56 -9.72
CA ALA A 24 -4.03 6.86 -9.86
C ALA A 24 -4.97 8.03 -9.48
N ASN A 25 -6.23 7.96 -9.92
CA ASN A 25 -7.25 8.95 -9.56
C ASN A 25 -7.54 8.97 -8.05
N ILE A 26 -7.65 7.80 -7.41
CA ILE A 26 -7.86 7.66 -5.97
C ILE A 26 -6.69 8.28 -5.22
N LEU A 27 -5.45 7.93 -5.57
CA LEU A 27 -4.25 8.43 -4.90
C LEU A 27 -4.05 9.95 -5.07
N ALA A 28 -4.51 10.52 -6.19
CA ALA A 28 -4.40 11.94 -6.47
C ALA A 28 -5.45 12.80 -5.72
N LYS A 29 -6.63 12.23 -5.44
CA LYS A 29 -7.79 12.99 -4.96
C LYS A 29 -8.21 12.68 -3.53
N THR A 30 -7.89 11.50 -3.02
CA THR A 30 -8.38 11.05 -1.71
C THR A 30 -7.48 11.60 -0.60
N PRO A 31 -8.03 12.31 0.40
CA PRO A 31 -7.30 12.64 1.61
C PRO A 31 -7.07 11.35 2.43
N ILE A 32 -5.85 10.81 2.41
CA ILE A 32 -5.51 9.57 3.15
C ILE A 32 -5.30 9.87 4.64
N ALA A 33 -4.75 11.05 4.94
CA ALA A 33 -4.67 11.65 6.28
C ALA A 33 -4.59 13.18 6.09
N ALA A 34 -5.03 13.96 7.07
CA ALA A 34 -5.31 15.40 6.95
C ALA A 34 -4.32 16.17 6.04
N ASP A 35 -3.03 16.17 6.39
CA ASP A 35 -2.00 16.92 5.66
C ASP A 35 -1.14 16.06 4.72
N LEU A 36 -1.59 14.83 4.45
CA LEU A 36 -0.80 13.81 3.76
C LEU A 36 -1.23 13.69 2.29
N ARG A 37 -0.49 14.37 1.41
CA ARG A 37 -0.70 14.33 -0.04
C ARG A 37 0.32 13.43 -0.71
N ILE A 38 -0.14 12.46 -1.50
CA ILE A 38 0.74 11.63 -2.33
C ILE A 38 1.46 12.49 -3.36
N GLN A 39 2.78 12.37 -3.42
CA GLN A 39 3.63 13.07 -4.39
C GLN A 39 4.04 12.15 -5.54
N ARG A 40 4.41 10.90 -5.21
CA ARG A 40 4.79 9.87 -6.18
C ARG A 40 4.31 8.51 -5.68
N ALA A 41 3.89 7.66 -6.60
CA ALA A 41 3.48 6.29 -6.33
C ALA A 41 4.02 5.33 -7.39
N LEU A 42 4.30 4.10 -6.97
CA LEU A 42 4.72 2.99 -7.82
C LEU A 42 3.79 1.80 -7.57
N ASN A 43 3.17 1.29 -8.63
CA ASN A 43 2.41 0.06 -8.57
C ASN A 43 3.36 -1.17 -8.50
N PHE A 44 2.93 -2.20 -7.76
CA PHE A 44 3.61 -3.49 -7.71
C PHE A 44 2.78 -4.56 -8.44
N ASP A 45 3.21 -5.81 -8.36
CA ASP A 45 2.44 -6.92 -8.90
C ASP A 45 1.03 -6.98 -8.28
N GLY A 46 0.07 -7.44 -9.06
CA GLY A 46 -1.36 -7.39 -8.76
C GLY A 46 -2.03 -8.76 -8.83
N GLY A 47 -3.37 -8.74 -8.86
CA GLY A 47 -4.18 -9.96 -9.02
C GLY A 47 -3.94 -10.98 -7.90
N SER A 48 -3.68 -12.24 -8.27
CA SER A 48 -3.48 -13.33 -7.30
C SER A 48 -2.22 -13.18 -6.44
N SER A 49 -1.30 -12.30 -6.81
CA SER A 49 -0.08 -11.99 -6.06
C SER A 49 -0.28 -10.92 -4.99
N SER A 50 -1.41 -10.22 -4.98
CA SER A 50 -1.65 -9.13 -4.04
C SER A 50 -1.89 -9.67 -2.63
N ALA A 51 -1.02 -9.28 -1.69
CA ALA A 51 -1.18 -9.49 -0.25
C ALA A 51 -0.86 -8.22 0.54
N PHE A 52 -1.37 -8.16 1.77
CA PHE A 52 -1.04 -7.08 2.69
C PHE A 52 -1.05 -7.58 4.12
N TRP A 53 -0.04 -7.21 4.90
CA TRP A 53 0.11 -7.68 6.27
C TRP A 53 0.74 -6.60 7.14
N PHE A 54 0.24 -6.43 8.37
CA PHE A 54 0.93 -5.69 9.41
C PHE A 54 0.55 -6.17 10.81
N ALA A 55 1.51 -6.13 11.73
CA ALA A 55 1.27 -6.27 13.16
C ALA A 55 0.89 -4.91 13.75
N ARG A 56 -0.16 -4.89 14.58
CA ARG A 56 -0.56 -3.71 15.35
C ARG A 56 0.19 -3.68 16.69
N GLU A 57 0.29 -2.50 17.27
CA GLU A 57 0.93 -2.28 18.58
C GLU A 57 0.35 -3.17 19.69
N ASN A 58 -0.95 -3.48 19.62
CA ASN A 58 -1.63 -4.36 20.57
C ASN A 58 -1.40 -5.87 20.32
N GLY A 59 -0.48 -6.25 19.43
CA GLY A 59 -0.17 -7.64 19.08
C GLY A 59 -1.15 -8.31 18.12
N SER A 60 -2.27 -7.67 17.76
CA SER A 60 -3.18 -8.19 16.74
C SER A 60 -2.61 -8.03 15.34
N VAL A 61 -3.02 -8.92 14.43
CA VAL A 61 -2.59 -8.91 13.03
C VAL A 61 -3.71 -8.40 12.13
N PHE A 62 -3.35 -7.60 11.13
CA PHE A 62 -4.15 -7.40 9.93
C PHE A 62 -3.51 -8.18 8.79
N SER A 63 -4.32 -8.94 8.05
CA SER A 63 -3.82 -9.67 6.89
C SER A 63 -4.88 -9.77 5.80
N ILE A 64 -4.45 -9.53 4.57
CA ILE A 64 -5.10 -9.92 3.32
C ILE A 64 -4.13 -10.91 2.68
N PRO A 65 -4.47 -12.21 2.60
CA PRO A 65 -3.56 -13.23 2.08
C PRO A 65 -3.48 -13.19 0.56
N GLU A 66 -2.32 -13.58 0.03
CA GLU A 66 -2.13 -13.89 -1.38
C GLU A 66 -2.84 -15.20 -1.75
N GLN A 67 -3.14 -15.39 -3.04
CA GLN A 67 -3.68 -16.65 -3.54
C GLN A 67 -2.60 -17.59 -4.06
N LYS A 68 -1.39 -17.08 -4.33
CA LYS A 68 -0.27 -17.83 -4.90
C LYS A 68 1.06 -17.35 -4.32
N PRO A 69 2.08 -18.23 -4.21
CA PRO A 69 3.42 -17.82 -3.80
C PRO A 69 3.97 -16.69 -4.67
N VAL A 70 4.60 -15.71 -4.03
CA VAL A 70 5.27 -14.58 -4.69
C VAL A 70 6.79 -14.75 -4.61
N ARG A 71 7.53 -14.13 -5.55
CA ARG A 71 8.99 -14.21 -5.59
C ARG A 71 9.65 -13.37 -4.48
N ASP A 72 9.16 -12.15 -4.32
CA ASP A 72 9.75 -11.12 -3.47
C ASP A 72 8.64 -10.32 -2.75
N PHE A 73 9.00 -9.63 -1.67
CA PHE A 73 8.10 -8.73 -0.95
C PHE A 73 8.83 -7.45 -0.50
N VAL A 74 8.05 -6.42 -0.17
CA VAL A 74 8.54 -5.17 0.42
C VAL A 74 7.96 -5.04 1.82
N ALA A 75 8.81 -4.76 2.82
CA ALA A 75 8.39 -4.56 4.20
C ALA A 75 8.92 -3.24 4.76
N LEU A 76 8.13 -2.64 5.66
CA LEU A 76 8.56 -1.55 6.53
C LEU A 76 8.86 -2.16 7.90
N VAL A 77 10.10 -2.01 8.37
CA VAL A 77 10.56 -2.52 9.66
C VAL A 77 11.19 -1.38 10.47
N PRO A 78 11.14 -1.43 11.82
CA PRO A 78 11.91 -0.53 12.66
C PRO A 78 13.41 -0.62 12.34
N LYS A 79 14.13 0.48 12.57
CA LYS A 79 15.59 0.48 12.52
C LYS A 79 16.19 -0.27 13.71
#